data_AF-A0A7J4RM08-F1
#
_entry.id   AF-A0A7J4RM08-F1
#
_cell.length_a   1.000
_cell.length_b   1.000
_cell.length_c   1.000
_cell.angle_alpha   90.00
_cell.angle_beta   90.00
_cell.angle_gamma   90.00
#
_symmetry.space_group_name_H-M   'P 1'
#
loop_
_entity.id
_entity.type
_entity.pdbx_description
1 polymer ?
#
loop_
_entity_poly.entity_id
_entity_poly.type
_entity_poly.pdbx_seq_one_letter_code
_entity_poly.pdbx_strand_id
1 'polypeptide(L)'
;MAAKVVMKLGGGLITDKSSFKAPKKEIIDSICKEISKIISNGHTVILIHGAGSFGHLLAKEWSLAGGMNPEISEQQREAVIRVRSDMIELCGYVTNSLNLHGIKCEVFPPSDWAVGTGSNFNGDLAIFEKVPKGTVPVSFGDVVIVGGEAEFGILSGDDLMARISLELSSVSHCVFLLGDVDGMMDMPPNVEGSKLIPIWRAGESVETAHNSEQDVTGGIELKAARASQISRGVNEVWFINGNHPERISQLIEEGTTIGTKILG
;
A
#
# COMPACT_ATOMS: atom_id res chain seq x y z
N MET A 1 20.91 -5.43 13.28
CA MET A 1 21.03 -6.00 11.91
C MET A 1 20.41 -5.00 10.95
N ALA A 2 20.92 -4.83 9.73
CA ALA A 2 20.29 -3.91 8.77
C ALA A 2 18.94 -4.47 8.31
N ALA A 3 17.85 -3.75 8.60
CA ALA A 3 16.51 -4.12 8.14
C ALA A 3 16.33 -3.80 6.65
N LYS A 4 15.68 -4.71 5.92
CA LYS A 4 14.98 -4.43 4.66
C LYS A 4 13.49 -4.34 4.96
N VAL A 5 12.92 -3.17 4.72
CA VAL A 5 11.55 -2.79 5.09
C VAL A 5 10.75 -2.59 3.81
N VAL A 6 9.64 -3.33 3.66
CA VAL A 6 8.64 -3.04 2.63
C VAL A 6 7.52 -2.28 3.31
N MET A 7 7.20 -1.09 2.82
CA MET A 7 6.27 -0.18 3.47
C MET A 7 5.14 0.21 2.53
N LYS A 8 3.89 0.11 2.99
CA LYS A 8 2.72 0.62 2.27
C LYS A 8 2.16 1.89 2.91
N LEU A 9 2.07 2.97 2.14
CA LEU A 9 1.29 4.15 2.50
C LEU A 9 -0.17 3.94 2.10
N GLY A 10 -1.08 3.87 3.07
CA GLY A 10 -2.51 3.74 2.80
C GLY A 10 -3.03 4.92 1.96
N GLY A 11 -3.88 4.66 0.96
CA GLY A 11 -4.44 5.73 0.13
C GLY A 11 -5.21 6.80 0.94
N GLY A 12 -5.96 6.40 1.97
CA GLY A 12 -6.66 7.34 2.87
C GLY A 12 -5.74 8.05 3.88
N LEU A 13 -4.52 7.54 4.09
CA LEU A 13 -3.50 8.19 4.91
C LEU A 13 -2.91 9.38 4.14
N ILE A 14 -2.59 9.20 2.85
CA ILE A 14 -1.88 10.21 2.05
C ILE A 14 -2.80 11.08 1.18
N THR A 15 -4.11 10.79 1.17
CA THR A 15 -5.11 11.60 0.46
C THR A 15 -6.38 11.76 1.29
N ASP A 16 -7.13 12.82 1.02
CA ASP A 16 -8.52 12.96 1.44
C ASP A 16 -9.43 12.27 0.42
N LYS A 17 -10.21 11.28 0.88
CA LYS A 17 -11.15 10.52 0.05
C LYS A 17 -12.44 11.28 -0.26
N SER A 18 -12.73 12.36 0.47
CA SER A 18 -13.94 13.18 0.28
C SER A 18 -13.81 14.17 -0.89
N SER A 19 -12.58 14.38 -1.38
CA SER A 19 -12.28 15.34 -2.43
C SER A 19 -11.42 14.71 -3.53
N PHE A 20 -11.71 15.06 -4.79
CA PHE A 20 -10.99 14.53 -5.94
C PHE A 20 -9.54 15.06 -5.95
N LYS A 21 -8.57 14.15 -6.04
CA LYS A 21 -7.13 14.46 -6.13
C LYS A 21 -6.63 15.41 -5.04
N ALA A 22 -6.98 15.11 -3.80
CA ALA A 22 -6.61 15.91 -2.63
C ALA A 22 -5.50 15.22 -1.80
N PRO A 23 -4.21 15.50 -2.04
CA PRO A 23 -3.12 14.91 -1.28
C PRO A 23 -2.97 15.57 0.10
N LYS A 24 -2.68 14.76 1.12
CA LYS A 24 -2.33 15.22 2.48
C LYS A 24 -0.82 15.43 2.57
N LYS A 25 -0.33 16.55 2.01
CA LYS A 25 1.11 16.80 1.79
C LYS A 25 1.92 16.76 3.07
N GLU A 26 1.38 17.27 4.17
CA GLU A 26 2.02 17.31 5.49
C GLU A 26 2.23 15.90 6.05
N ILE A 27 1.28 14.99 5.81
CA ILE A 27 1.38 13.58 6.18
C ILE A 27 2.40 12.85 5.31
N ILE A 28 2.38 13.09 4.00
CA ILE A 28 3.40 12.55 3.09
C ILE A 28 4.80 12.99 3.54
N ASP A 29 4.95 14.27 3.88
CA ASP A 29 6.22 14.85 4.31
C ASP A 29 6.73 14.28 5.64
N SER A 30 5.87 14.14 6.64
CA SER A 30 6.24 13.56 7.93
C SER A 30 6.72 12.10 7.79
N ILE A 31 6.07 11.32 6.92
CA ILE A 31 6.47 9.94 6.63
C ILE A 31 7.79 9.90 5.86
N CYS A 32 7.97 10.72 4.84
CA CYS A 32 9.22 10.75 4.05
C CYS A 32 10.42 11.20 4.91
N LYS A 33 10.21 12.14 5.84
CA LYS A 33 11.20 12.52 6.84
C LYS A 33 11.63 11.34 7.70
N GLU A 34 10.69 10.49 8.09
CA GLU A 34 10.99 9.28 8.87
C GLU A 34 11.73 8.23 8.04
N ILE A 35 11.33 8.02 6.79
CA ILE A 35 12.06 7.15 5.84
C ILE A 35 13.52 7.60 5.71
N SER A 36 13.78 8.91 5.69
CA SER A 36 15.15 9.46 5.64
C SER A 36 15.98 9.00 6.84
N LYS A 37 15.41 9.01 8.07
CA LYS A 37 16.09 8.52 9.27
C LYS A 37 16.38 7.03 9.18
N ILE A 38 15.40 6.23 8.76
CA ILE A 38 15.54 4.77 8.59
C ILE A 38 16.72 4.46 7.64
N ILE A 39 16.80 5.17 6.52
CA ILE A 39 17.90 5.01 5.55
C ILE A 39 19.23 5.46 6.15
N SER A 40 19.27 6.59 6.87
CA SER A 40 20.49 7.08 7.52
C SER A 40 21.04 6.12 8.59
N ASN A 41 20.16 5.34 9.22
CA ASN A 41 20.51 4.30 10.19
C ASN A 41 20.98 2.98 9.52
N GLY A 42 21.14 2.98 8.20
CA GLY A 42 21.69 1.85 7.44
C GLY A 42 20.65 0.80 7.05
N HIS A 43 19.36 1.12 7.12
CA HIS A 43 18.28 0.26 6.65
C HIS A 43 17.91 0.57 5.20
N THR A 44 17.13 -0.32 4.58
CA THR A 44 16.63 -0.16 3.21
C THR A 44 15.12 -0.18 3.20
N VAL A 45 14.51 0.63 2.33
CA VAL A 45 13.05 0.78 2.24
C VAL A 45 12.63 0.56 0.79
N ILE A 46 11.61 -0.28 0.59
CA ILE A 46 10.81 -0.37 -0.64
C ILE A 46 9.46 0.26 -0.33
N LEU A 47 9.05 1.27 -1.10
CA LEU A 47 7.87 2.06 -0.81
C LEU A 47 6.74 1.74 -1.79
N ILE A 48 5.59 1.36 -1.26
CA ILE A 48 4.35 1.17 -2.01
C ILE A 48 3.34 2.21 -1.53
N HIS A 49 2.57 2.83 -2.42
CA HIS A 49 1.42 3.64 -1.98
C HIS A 49 0.09 3.18 -2.58
N GLY A 50 -0.98 3.41 -1.83
CA GLY A 50 -2.34 3.19 -2.29
C GLY A 50 -2.82 4.31 -3.23
N ALA A 51 -3.94 4.06 -3.88
CA ALA A 51 -4.49 4.96 -4.90
C ALA A 51 -5.15 6.23 -4.35
N GLY A 52 -5.63 6.20 -3.09
CA GLY A 52 -6.29 7.35 -2.49
C GLY A 52 -7.45 7.89 -3.34
N SER A 53 -7.67 9.21 -3.31
CA SER A 53 -8.62 9.92 -4.17
C SER A 53 -8.16 10.13 -5.62
N PHE A 54 -6.94 9.68 -5.98
CA PHE A 54 -6.41 9.80 -7.33
C PHE A 54 -6.81 8.61 -8.22
N GLY A 55 -6.86 7.39 -7.68
CA GLY A 55 -7.28 6.22 -8.46
C GLY A 55 -8.66 5.68 -8.09
N HIS A 56 -9.04 5.63 -6.81
CA HIS A 56 -10.26 4.89 -6.41
C HIS A 56 -11.55 5.49 -6.96
N LEU A 57 -11.67 6.81 -7.02
CA LEU A 57 -12.91 7.47 -7.43
C LEU A 57 -13.24 7.14 -8.88
N LEU A 58 -12.30 7.41 -9.78
CA LEU A 58 -12.48 7.17 -11.22
C LEU A 58 -12.49 5.66 -11.55
N ALA A 59 -11.64 4.85 -10.91
CA ALA A 59 -11.64 3.41 -11.14
C ALA A 59 -12.97 2.75 -10.72
N LYS A 60 -13.59 3.23 -9.66
CA LYS A 60 -14.91 2.77 -9.21
C LYS A 60 -16.02 3.27 -10.12
N GLU A 61 -15.99 4.54 -10.52
CA GLU A 61 -16.96 5.13 -11.46
C GLU A 61 -17.04 4.31 -12.76
N TRP A 62 -15.90 3.89 -13.29
CA TRP A 62 -15.80 3.13 -14.54
C TRP A 62 -15.75 1.61 -14.34
N SER A 63 -15.94 1.11 -13.12
CA SER A 63 -15.92 -0.32 -12.77
C SER A 63 -14.67 -1.07 -13.27
N LEU A 64 -13.50 -0.43 -13.25
CA LEU A 64 -12.28 -0.95 -13.89
C LEU A 64 -11.75 -2.24 -13.26
N ALA A 65 -12.12 -2.53 -12.00
CA ALA A 65 -11.76 -3.78 -11.33
C ALA A 65 -12.44 -5.02 -11.95
N GLY A 66 -13.59 -4.84 -12.60
CA GLY A 66 -14.33 -5.91 -13.28
C GLY A 66 -13.79 -6.26 -14.67
N GLY A 67 -12.80 -5.52 -15.17
CA GLY A 67 -12.32 -5.63 -16.55
C GLY A 67 -13.21 -4.89 -17.54
N MET A 68 -12.92 -5.12 -18.82
CA MET A 68 -13.55 -4.45 -19.95
C MET A 68 -14.98 -4.92 -20.16
N ASN A 69 -15.88 -3.95 -20.28
CA ASN A 69 -17.25 -4.12 -20.70
C ASN A 69 -17.37 -3.71 -22.18
N PRO A 70 -17.76 -4.64 -23.09
CA PRO A 70 -17.88 -4.37 -24.52
C PRO A 70 -18.74 -3.15 -24.88
N GLU A 71 -19.78 -2.86 -24.10
CA GLU A 71 -20.73 -1.76 -24.35
C GLU A 71 -20.13 -0.37 -24.12
N ILE A 72 -19.09 -0.26 -23.29
CA ILE A 72 -18.45 1.01 -22.90
C ILE A 72 -16.92 0.95 -23.04
N SER A 73 -16.43 0.09 -23.93
CA SER A 73 -15.01 -0.27 -24.01
C SER A 73 -14.10 0.92 -24.34
N GLU A 74 -14.52 1.84 -25.22
CA GLU A 74 -13.76 3.05 -25.54
C GLU A 74 -13.62 3.96 -24.31
N GLN A 75 -14.71 4.20 -23.60
CA GLN A 75 -14.73 5.06 -22.42
C GLN A 75 -13.93 4.45 -21.26
N GLN A 76 -14.01 3.14 -21.07
CA GLN A 76 -13.19 2.47 -20.06
C GLN A 76 -11.70 2.55 -20.41
N ARG A 77 -11.31 2.36 -21.68
CA ARG A 77 -9.90 2.51 -22.10
C ARG A 77 -9.40 3.94 -21.88
N GLU A 78 -10.21 4.96 -22.15
CA GLU A 78 -9.88 6.34 -21.78
C GLU A 78 -9.75 6.52 -20.25
N ALA A 79 -10.66 5.92 -19.48
CA ALA A 79 -10.62 5.97 -18.02
C ALA A 79 -9.36 5.30 -17.47
N VAL A 80 -8.90 4.18 -18.05
CA VAL A 80 -7.62 3.54 -17.69
C VAL A 80 -6.46 4.51 -17.86
N ILE A 81 -6.39 5.22 -19.00
CA ILE A 81 -5.33 6.21 -19.26
C ILE A 81 -5.37 7.32 -18.21
N ARG A 82 -6.57 7.84 -17.89
CA ARG A 82 -6.74 8.90 -16.88
C ARG A 82 -6.36 8.44 -15.48
N VAL A 83 -6.81 7.25 -15.04
CA VAL A 83 -6.44 6.69 -13.74
C VAL A 83 -4.92 6.51 -13.62
N ARG A 84 -4.26 5.96 -14.64
CA ARG A 84 -2.80 5.82 -14.64
C ARG A 84 -2.10 7.16 -14.51
N SER A 85 -2.56 8.17 -15.26
CA SER A 85 -2.03 9.54 -15.15
C SER A 85 -2.21 10.13 -13.75
N ASP A 86 -3.38 9.95 -13.14
CA ASP A 86 -3.65 10.43 -11.78
C ASP A 86 -2.80 9.70 -10.73
N MET A 87 -2.56 8.41 -10.91
CA MET A 87 -1.67 7.63 -10.04
C MET A 87 -0.21 8.11 -10.12
N ILE A 88 0.26 8.46 -11.32
CA ILE A 88 1.58 9.08 -11.52
C ILE A 88 1.64 10.46 -10.83
N GLU A 89 0.57 11.25 -10.87
CA GLU A 89 0.51 12.53 -10.16
C GLU A 89 0.61 12.35 -8.63
N LEU A 90 -0.13 11.38 -8.06
CA LEU A 90 0.00 11.04 -6.64
C LEU A 90 1.42 10.59 -6.28
N CYS A 91 2.01 9.74 -7.11
CA CYS A 91 3.39 9.29 -6.94
C CYS A 91 4.35 10.49 -6.96
N GLY A 92 4.11 11.48 -7.81
CA GLY A 92 4.87 12.72 -7.87
C GLY A 92 4.92 13.48 -6.54
N TYR A 93 3.81 13.54 -5.78
CA TYR A 93 3.82 14.15 -4.44
C TYR A 93 4.71 13.38 -3.46
N VAL A 94 4.67 12.04 -3.51
CA VAL A 94 5.51 11.18 -2.66
C VAL A 94 6.99 11.33 -3.03
N THR A 95 7.34 11.22 -4.31
CA THR A 95 8.74 11.29 -4.77
C THR A 95 9.34 12.69 -4.58
N ASN A 96 8.55 13.75 -4.74
CA ASN A 96 8.99 15.11 -4.46
C ASN A 96 9.35 15.28 -2.98
N SER A 97 8.54 14.72 -2.08
CA SER A 97 8.84 14.77 -0.65
C SER A 97 10.06 13.92 -0.27
N LEU A 98 10.20 12.71 -0.83
CA LEU A 98 11.44 11.90 -0.67
C LEU A 98 12.68 12.70 -1.08
N ASN A 99 12.63 13.37 -2.23
CA ASN A 99 13.74 14.18 -2.74
C ASN A 99 14.04 15.39 -1.83
N LEU A 100 13.02 16.04 -1.26
CA LEU A 100 13.21 17.12 -0.27
C LEU A 100 14.00 16.66 0.97
N HIS A 101 13.85 15.39 1.36
CA HIS A 101 14.60 14.77 2.46
C HIS A 101 15.91 14.09 2.00
N GLY A 102 16.39 14.40 0.79
CA GLY A 102 17.66 13.92 0.25
C GLY A 102 17.64 12.45 -0.21
N ILE A 103 16.47 11.85 -0.35
CA ILE A 103 16.31 10.44 -0.74
C ILE A 103 16.17 10.35 -2.25
N LYS A 104 17.07 9.60 -2.88
CA LYS A 104 16.92 9.22 -4.29
C LYS A 104 15.84 8.14 -4.41
N CYS A 105 15.03 8.22 -5.44
CA CYS A 105 14.02 7.20 -5.71
C CYS A 105 13.95 6.83 -7.19
N GLU A 106 13.51 5.61 -7.46
CA GLU A 106 13.18 5.11 -8.79
C GLU A 106 11.74 4.59 -8.76
N VAL A 107 10.93 5.01 -9.73
CA VAL A 107 9.49 4.69 -9.78
C VAL A 107 9.25 3.54 -10.76
N PHE A 108 8.47 2.56 -10.34
CA PHE A 108 8.10 1.37 -11.11
C PHE A 108 6.57 1.24 -11.20
N PRO A 109 5.89 1.98 -12.09
CA PRO A 109 4.45 1.84 -12.29
C PRO A 109 4.11 0.40 -12.70
N PRO A 110 3.23 -0.33 -11.99
CA PRO A 110 2.92 -1.71 -12.36
C PRO A 110 2.39 -1.87 -13.78
N SER A 111 1.72 -0.85 -14.34
CA SER A 111 1.29 -0.86 -15.74
C SER A 111 2.42 -1.01 -16.76
N ASP A 112 3.68 -0.77 -16.38
CA ASP A 112 4.85 -0.89 -17.25
C ASP A 112 5.51 -2.28 -17.21
N TRP A 113 5.30 -3.06 -16.14
CA TRP A 113 6.08 -4.29 -15.89
C TRP A 113 5.28 -5.49 -15.36
N ALA A 114 4.02 -5.30 -14.99
CA ALA A 114 3.16 -6.35 -14.44
C ALA A 114 1.94 -6.63 -15.35
N VAL A 115 1.54 -7.90 -15.40
CA VAL A 115 0.34 -8.39 -16.10
C VAL A 115 -0.47 -9.27 -15.15
N GLY A 116 -1.77 -9.03 -15.08
CA GLY A 116 -2.67 -9.75 -14.17
C GLY A 116 -2.80 -9.09 -12.79
N THR A 117 -3.79 -9.53 -12.03
CA THR A 117 -4.15 -8.96 -10.71
C THR A 117 -3.98 -10.00 -9.60
N GLY A 118 -4.17 -9.58 -8.35
CA GLY A 118 -4.02 -10.45 -7.18
C GLY A 118 -2.57 -10.84 -6.92
N SER A 119 -2.33 -11.67 -5.91
CA SER A 119 -0.98 -12.10 -5.52
C SER A 119 -0.27 -13.05 -6.52
N ASN A 120 -0.89 -13.36 -7.65
CA ASN A 120 -0.37 -14.27 -8.67
C ASN A 120 -0.08 -13.56 -10.01
N PHE A 121 -0.06 -12.23 -10.02
CA PHE A 121 0.27 -11.47 -11.23
C PHE A 121 1.67 -11.87 -11.77
N ASN A 122 1.87 -11.73 -13.07
CA ASN A 122 3.16 -11.96 -13.72
C ASN A 122 3.97 -10.66 -13.74
N GLY A 123 5.24 -10.71 -13.28
CA GLY A 123 6.17 -9.58 -13.28
C GLY A 123 7.45 -9.90 -12.52
N ASP A 124 8.60 -9.42 -13.02
CA ASP A 124 9.93 -9.61 -12.40
C ASP A 124 10.14 -8.62 -11.25
N LEU A 125 10.13 -9.10 -10.01
CA LEU A 125 10.34 -8.28 -8.83
C LEU A 125 11.81 -7.93 -8.60
N ALA A 126 12.75 -8.55 -9.32
CA ALA A 126 14.16 -8.22 -9.19
C ALA A 126 14.47 -6.76 -9.57
N ILE A 127 13.55 -6.07 -10.28
CA ILE A 127 13.65 -4.63 -10.54
C ILE A 127 13.77 -3.81 -9.24
N PHE A 128 13.13 -4.24 -8.14
CA PHE A 128 13.20 -3.57 -6.85
C PHE A 128 14.55 -3.76 -6.13
N GLU A 129 15.34 -4.77 -6.52
CA GLU A 129 16.68 -5.03 -5.96
C GLU A 129 17.82 -4.51 -6.84
N LYS A 130 17.53 -4.21 -8.12
CA LYS A 130 18.51 -3.71 -9.10
C LYS A 130 18.74 -2.20 -9.01
N VAL A 131 18.05 -1.49 -8.13
CA VAL A 131 18.23 -0.05 -7.94
C VAL A 131 19.60 0.26 -7.29
N PRO A 132 20.20 1.44 -7.57
CA PRO A 132 21.45 1.85 -6.94
C PRO A 132 21.34 1.87 -5.41
N LYS A 133 22.46 1.62 -4.72
CA LYS A 133 22.51 1.68 -3.26
C LYS A 133 22.10 3.08 -2.77
N GLY A 134 21.17 3.12 -1.80
CA GLY A 134 20.63 4.37 -1.24
C GLY A 134 19.48 4.96 -2.06
N THR A 135 19.02 4.28 -3.11
CA THR A 135 17.80 4.59 -3.85
C THR A 135 16.62 3.82 -3.26
N VAL A 136 15.49 4.49 -3.04
CA VAL A 136 14.22 3.87 -2.65
C VAL A 136 13.42 3.52 -3.91
N PRO A 137 13.17 2.24 -4.20
CA PRO A 137 12.23 1.90 -5.26
C PRO A 137 10.79 2.18 -4.78
N VAL A 138 10.01 2.83 -5.64
CA VAL A 138 8.64 3.28 -5.37
C VAL A 138 7.70 2.62 -6.38
N SER A 139 6.60 2.04 -5.90
CA SER A 139 5.51 1.54 -6.74
C SER A 139 4.18 1.84 -6.08
N PHE A 140 3.06 1.53 -6.72
CA PHE A 140 1.73 1.85 -6.22
C PHE A 140 0.66 0.92 -6.78
N GLY A 141 -0.54 0.92 -6.20
CA GLY A 141 -1.67 0.22 -6.80
C GLY A 141 -2.06 0.87 -8.13
N ASP A 142 -2.26 0.07 -9.18
CA ASP A 142 -2.36 0.58 -10.55
C ASP A 142 -3.32 -0.27 -11.41
N VAL A 143 -3.76 0.30 -12.53
CA VAL A 143 -4.52 -0.43 -13.55
C VAL A 143 -3.53 -1.14 -14.47
N VAL A 144 -3.51 -2.46 -14.46
CA VAL A 144 -2.58 -3.29 -15.25
C VAL A 144 -3.29 -4.01 -16.37
N ILE A 145 -2.53 -4.51 -17.34
CA ILE A 145 -3.06 -5.33 -18.43
C ILE A 145 -3.50 -6.69 -17.87
N VAL A 146 -4.65 -7.18 -18.32
CA VAL A 146 -5.14 -8.54 -18.05
C VAL A 146 -5.44 -9.21 -19.38
N GLY A 147 -5.00 -10.46 -19.55
CA GLY A 147 -5.22 -11.20 -20.80
C GLY A 147 -6.68 -11.57 -21.03
N GLY A 148 -7.02 -11.85 -22.29
CA GLY A 148 -8.37 -12.26 -22.69
C GLY A 148 -9.35 -11.09 -22.77
N GLU A 149 -10.62 -11.37 -22.53
CA GLU A 149 -11.72 -10.39 -22.67
C GLU A 149 -11.68 -9.27 -21.62
N ALA A 150 -10.99 -9.48 -20.50
CA ALA A 150 -10.92 -8.48 -19.43
C ALA A 150 -10.10 -7.23 -19.82
N GLU A 151 -9.10 -7.36 -20.69
CA GLU A 151 -8.12 -6.34 -21.13
C GLU A 151 -7.29 -5.65 -20.04
N PHE A 152 -7.88 -5.34 -18.89
CA PHE A 152 -7.28 -4.64 -17.75
C PHE A 152 -7.88 -5.10 -16.42
N GLY A 153 -7.24 -4.70 -15.33
CA GLY A 153 -7.74 -4.90 -13.98
C GLY A 153 -6.93 -4.10 -12.97
N ILE A 154 -7.39 -4.06 -11.71
CA ILE A 154 -6.69 -3.35 -10.64
C ILE A 154 -5.72 -4.30 -9.94
N LEU A 155 -4.42 -4.00 -10.04
CA LEU A 155 -3.41 -4.61 -9.19
C LEU A 155 -3.25 -3.75 -7.93
N SER A 156 -3.69 -4.28 -6.80
CA SER A 156 -3.69 -3.52 -5.55
C SER A 156 -2.27 -3.37 -5.00
N GLY A 157 -2.03 -2.28 -4.26
CA GLY A 157 -0.81 -2.15 -3.48
C GLY A 157 -0.66 -3.24 -2.42
N ASP A 158 -1.75 -3.87 -1.95
CA ASP A 158 -1.66 -4.98 -0.99
C ASP A 158 -1.13 -6.26 -1.64
N ASP A 159 -1.50 -6.53 -2.91
CA ASP A 159 -0.96 -7.65 -3.68
C ASP A 159 0.53 -7.45 -3.99
N LEU A 160 0.94 -6.21 -4.30
CA LEU A 160 2.36 -5.85 -4.43
C LEU A 160 3.13 -6.10 -3.13
N MET A 161 2.60 -5.64 -1.99
CA MET A 161 3.21 -5.89 -0.68
C MET A 161 3.42 -7.39 -0.45
N ALA A 162 2.44 -8.23 -0.80
CA ALA A 162 2.53 -9.67 -0.61
C ALA A 162 3.64 -10.32 -1.44
N ARG A 163 3.64 -10.08 -2.75
CA ARG A 163 4.65 -10.66 -3.65
C ARG A 163 6.06 -10.13 -3.33
N ILE A 164 6.22 -8.82 -3.18
CA ILE A 164 7.52 -8.21 -2.86
C ILE A 164 8.08 -8.74 -1.54
N SER A 165 7.25 -8.84 -0.50
CA SER A 165 7.72 -9.26 0.83
C SER A 165 8.08 -10.74 0.91
N LEU A 166 7.42 -11.60 0.14
CA LEU A 166 7.63 -13.05 0.17
C LEU A 166 8.68 -13.54 -0.83
N GLU A 167 8.83 -12.86 -1.97
CA GLU A 167 9.71 -13.31 -3.06
C GLU A 167 11.08 -12.63 -3.04
N LEU A 168 11.19 -11.40 -2.50
CA LEU A 168 12.49 -10.75 -2.38
C LEU A 168 13.28 -11.28 -1.19
N SER A 169 14.59 -11.39 -1.38
CA SER A 169 15.48 -11.89 -0.36
C SER A 169 15.58 -10.94 0.84
N SER A 170 15.74 -11.48 2.04
CA SER A 170 16.10 -10.72 3.25
C SER A 170 15.11 -9.62 3.68
N VAL A 171 13.86 -9.63 3.19
CA VAL A 171 12.80 -8.77 3.73
C VAL A 171 12.58 -9.15 5.19
N SER A 172 12.77 -8.17 6.07
CA SER A 172 12.71 -8.36 7.53
C SER A 172 11.43 -7.80 8.13
N HIS A 173 10.92 -6.71 7.54
CA HIS A 173 9.76 -5.98 8.03
C HIS A 173 8.82 -5.66 6.86
N CYS A 174 7.53 -5.84 7.10
CA CYS A 174 6.45 -5.44 6.22
C CYS A 174 5.48 -4.56 7.00
N VAL A 175 5.41 -3.28 6.67
CA VAL A 175 4.65 -2.28 7.43
C VAL A 175 3.56 -1.68 6.57
N PHE A 176 2.30 -1.81 7.00
CA PHE A 176 1.18 -1.10 6.40
C PHE A 176 0.84 0.12 7.25
N LEU A 177 1.06 1.31 6.71
CA LEU A 177 0.67 2.56 7.35
C LEU A 177 -0.80 2.86 7.06
N LEU A 178 -1.57 2.97 8.14
CA LEU A 178 -3.01 3.22 8.15
C LEU A 178 -3.29 4.71 8.38
N GLY A 179 -4.46 5.16 7.92
CA GLY A 179 -4.87 6.56 7.98
C GLY A 179 -5.31 7.00 9.36
N ASP A 180 -6.39 6.43 9.90
CA ASP A 180 -7.11 7.05 11.02
C ASP A 180 -7.16 6.17 12.27
N VAL A 181 -6.31 5.13 12.34
CA VAL A 181 -6.32 4.12 13.40
C VAL A 181 -4.92 3.68 13.80
N ASP A 182 -4.78 3.26 15.06
CA ASP A 182 -3.51 2.74 15.58
C ASP A 182 -3.09 1.40 15.02
N GLY A 183 -4.04 0.60 14.55
CA GLY A 183 -3.83 -0.71 13.96
C GLY A 183 -5.17 -1.33 13.58
N MET A 184 -5.29 -2.64 13.73
CA MET A 184 -6.56 -3.34 13.70
C MET A 184 -7.33 -3.08 15.00
N MET A 185 -8.59 -2.69 14.88
CA MET A 185 -9.46 -2.40 16.02
C MET A 185 -10.42 -3.57 16.24
N ASP A 186 -10.84 -3.84 17.48
CA ASP A 186 -11.81 -4.92 17.81
C ASP A 186 -13.23 -4.64 17.30
N MET A 187 -13.56 -3.36 17.21
CA MET A 187 -14.79 -2.79 16.70
C MET A 187 -14.47 -1.62 15.77
N PRO A 188 -15.43 -1.14 14.97
CA PRO A 188 -15.24 0.02 14.11
C PRO A 188 -14.66 1.21 14.87
N PRO A 189 -13.67 1.93 14.32
CA PRO A 189 -12.94 2.99 15.05
C PRO A 189 -13.81 4.15 15.54
N ASN A 190 -14.98 4.34 14.90
CA ASN A 190 -15.96 5.36 15.25
C ASN A 190 -16.95 4.92 16.34
N VAL A 191 -16.88 3.67 16.81
CA VAL A 191 -17.70 3.15 17.92
C VAL A 191 -17.00 3.44 19.23
N GLU A 192 -17.73 4.03 20.18
CA GLU A 192 -17.23 4.30 21.52
C GLU A 192 -16.79 3.00 22.20
N GLY A 193 -15.57 3.01 22.76
CA GLY A 193 -14.99 1.83 23.40
C GLY A 193 -14.25 0.88 22.47
N SER A 194 -14.11 1.21 21.17
CA SER A 194 -13.22 0.51 20.23
C SER A 194 -11.77 0.49 20.75
N LYS A 195 -11.13 -0.68 20.73
CA LYS A 195 -9.77 -0.91 21.24
C LYS A 195 -8.87 -1.48 20.17
N LEU A 196 -7.61 -1.10 20.24
CA LEU A 196 -6.54 -1.68 19.44
C LEU A 196 -6.38 -3.16 19.78
N ILE A 197 -6.31 -4.01 18.76
CA ILE A 197 -5.85 -5.40 18.84
C ILE A 197 -4.33 -5.38 18.66
N PRO A 198 -3.50 -5.66 19.69
CA PRO A 198 -2.04 -5.55 19.56
C PRO A 198 -1.43 -6.68 18.72
N ILE A 199 -2.08 -7.83 18.69
CA ILE A 199 -1.66 -9.03 17.94
C ILE A 199 -2.91 -9.61 17.28
N TRP A 200 -2.86 -9.83 15.96
CA TRP A 200 -3.95 -10.45 15.22
C TRP A 200 -3.46 -11.67 14.43
N ARG A 201 -4.23 -12.76 14.48
CA ARG A 201 -4.02 -13.99 13.68
C ARG A 201 -5.11 -14.16 12.64
N ALA A 202 -4.75 -14.74 11.50
CA ALA A 202 -5.77 -15.15 10.53
C ALA A 202 -6.81 -16.10 11.16
N GLY A 203 -8.08 -15.75 10.99
CA GLY A 203 -9.22 -16.49 11.54
C GLY A 203 -9.77 -15.93 12.85
N GLU A 204 -9.09 -14.98 13.50
CA GLU A 204 -9.68 -14.20 14.61
C GLU A 204 -10.72 -13.23 14.03
N SER A 205 -11.97 -13.37 14.46
CA SER A 205 -13.07 -12.51 14.02
C SER A 205 -12.91 -11.11 14.61
N VAL A 206 -13.01 -10.11 13.75
CA VAL A 206 -13.12 -8.70 14.14
C VAL A 206 -14.51 -8.23 13.78
N GLU A 207 -15.21 -7.52 14.67
CA GLU A 207 -16.49 -6.93 14.32
C GLU A 207 -16.26 -5.76 13.38
N THR A 208 -16.59 -5.97 12.10
CA THR A 208 -16.64 -4.91 11.11
C THR A 208 -18.05 -4.31 11.10
N ALA A 209 -18.16 -2.99 11.20
CA ALA A 209 -19.38 -2.32 10.76
C ALA A 209 -19.54 -2.71 9.29
N HIS A 210 -20.76 -3.09 8.89
CA HIS A 210 -21.15 -3.42 7.51
C HIS A 210 -21.15 -4.91 7.12
N ASN A 211 -21.95 -5.71 7.83
CA ASN A 211 -22.71 -6.80 7.19
C ASN A 211 -23.92 -6.19 6.42
N SER A 212 -23.68 -5.55 5.27
CA SER A 212 -24.66 -5.34 4.17
C SER A 212 -24.19 -4.25 3.18
N GLU A 213 -23.94 -4.66 1.93
CA GLU A 213 -24.17 -3.91 0.68
C GLU A 213 -23.45 -2.56 0.42
N GLN A 214 -22.49 -2.14 1.25
CA GLN A 214 -21.71 -0.93 0.97
C GLN A 214 -20.21 -1.07 1.21
N ASP A 215 -19.63 -2.26 1.05
CA ASP A 215 -18.17 -2.41 1.05
C ASP A 215 -17.60 -2.52 -0.37
N VAL A 216 -17.39 -1.36 -0.97
CA VAL A 216 -16.49 -1.14 -2.12
C VAL A 216 -15.08 -0.77 -1.68
N THR A 217 -14.73 -1.03 -0.42
CA THR A 217 -13.37 -0.94 0.09
C THR A 217 -12.84 -2.34 0.33
N GLY A 218 -12.31 -2.99 -0.69
CA GLY A 218 -11.38 -4.13 -0.53
C GLY A 218 -10.12 -3.70 0.26
N GLY A 219 -10.30 -3.21 1.49
CA GLY A 219 -9.56 -2.10 2.07
C GLY A 219 -8.95 -2.48 3.40
N ILE A 220 -9.68 -3.14 4.30
CA ILE A 220 -9.08 -3.79 5.48
C ILE A 220 -9.01 -5.31 5.33
N GLU A 221 -10.02 -5.96 4.75
CA GLU A 221 -10.05 -7.42 4.56
C GLU A 221 -8.91 -7.91 3.66
N LEU A 222 -8.78 -7.35 2.44
CA LEU A 222 -7.70 -7.69 1.53
C LEU A 222 -6.34 -7.40 2.17
N LYS A 223 -6.22 -6.27 2.87
CA LYS A 223 -4.98 -5.91 3.60
C LYS A 223 -4.65 -6.95 4.67
N ALA A 224 -5.62 -7.36 5.48
CA ALA A 224 -5.45 -8.37 6.54
C ALA A 224 -5.12 -9.74 5.95
N ALA A 225 -5.78 -10.14 4.86
CA ALA A 225 -5.51 -11.37 4.14
C ALA A 225 -4.07 -11.40 3.58
N ARG A 226 -3.62 -10.30 2.95
CA ARG A 226 -2.24 -10.18 2.44
C ARG A 226 -1.21 -10.08 3.55
N ALA A 227 -1.50 -9.35 4.62
CA ALA A 227 -0.61 -9.29 5.77
C ALA A 227 -0.44 -10.67 6.43
N SER A 228 -1.52 -11.43 6.59
CA SER A 228 -1.44 -12.82 7.06
C SER A 228 -0.68 -13.74 6.09
N GLN A 229 -0.83 -13.54 4.78
CA GLN A 229 -0.03 -14.27 3.80
C GLN A 229 1.47 -13.97 3.97
N ILE A 230 1.83 -12.71 4.17
CA ILE A 230 3.21 -12.25 4.36
C ILE A 230 3.81 -12.78 5.66
N SER A 231 3.03 -12.84 6.75
CA SER A 231 3.51 -13.26 8.08
C SER A 231 3.94 -14.74 8.14
N ARG A 232 3.69 -15.52 7.09
CA ARG A 232 4.22 -16.88 6.93
C ARG A 232 5.69 -16.93 6.49
N GLY A 233 6.19 -15.84 5.90
CA GLY A 233 7.57 -15.74 5.41
C GLY A 233 8.37 -14.58 6.00
N VAL A 234 7.70 -13.58 6.60
CA VAL A 234 8.31 -12.40 7.22
C VAL A 234 7.88 -12.30 8.68
N ASN A 235 8.84 -12.15 9.60
CA ASN A 235 8.56 -12.17 11.04
C ASN A 235 7.88 -10.90 11.56
N GLU A 236 8.21 -9.75 10.98
CA GLU A 236 7.69 -8.45 11.42
C GLU A 236 6.69 -7.89 10.40
N VAL A 237 5.43 -8.33 10.51
CA VAL A 237 4.32 -7.77 9.72
C VAL A 237 3.42 -6.94 10.62
N TRP A 238 3.24 -5.67 10.29
CA TRP A 238 2.59 -4.72 11.19
C TRP A 238 1.61 -3.78 10.49
N PHE A 239 0.52 -3.49 11.18
CA PHE A 239 -0.35 -2.34 10.90
C PHE A 239 -0.02 -1.24 11.90
N ILE A 240 0.29 -0.04 11.40
CA ILE A 240 0.74 1.10 12.21
C ILE A 240 0.00 2.37 11.75
N ASN A 241 -0.31 3.27 12.68
CA ASN A 241 -0.83 4.61 12.34
C ASN A 241 0.21 5.45 11.60
N GLY A 242 -0.08 5.84 10.36
CA GLY A 242 0.81 6.69 9.58
C GLY A 242 0.87 8.14 10.03
N ASN A 243 -0.04 8.62 10.88
CA ASN A 243 0.10 9.94 11.53
C ASN A 243 1.19 9.97 12.61
N HIS A 244 1.67 8.79 13.01
CA HIS A 244 2.74 8.60 13.99
C HIS A 244 3.93 7.86 13.34
N PRO A 245 4.57 8.46 12.32
CA PRO A 245 5.59 7.76 11.54
C PRO A 245 6.79 7.32 12.40
N GLU A 246 7.09 8.01 13.52
CA GLU A 246 8.15 7.64 14.47
C GLU A 246 8.05 6.20 14.98
N ARG A 247 6.85 5.62 14.97
CA ARG A 247 6.58 4.23 15.36
C ARG A 247 7.29 3.22 14.46
N ILE A 248 7.62 3.59 13.23
CA ILE A 248 8.34 2.73 12.28
C ILE A 248 9.79 2.55 12.75
N SER A 249 10.47 3.63 13.13
CA SER A 249 11.83 3.53 13.66
C SER A 249 11.85 2.83 15.01
N GLN A 250 10.87 3.11 15.89
CA GLN A 250 10.70 2.37 17.15
C GLN A 250 10.60 0.86 16.91
N LEU A 251 9.77 0.44 15.95
CA LEU A 251 9.65 -0.98 15.59
C LEU A 251 11.00 -1.59 15.18
N ILE A 252 11.75 -0.90 14.32
CA ILE A 252 13.03 -1.40 13.80
C ILE A 252 14.11 -1.46 14.89
N GLU A 253 14.14 -0.47 15.79
CA GLU A 253 15.18 -0.30 16.80
C GLU A 253 14.90 -1.09 18.07
N GLU A 254 13.64 -1.10 18.53
CA GLU A 254 13.21 -1.71 19.80
C GLU A 254 12.54 -3.08 19.61
N GLY A 255 12.12 -3.42 18.37
CA GLY A 255 11.40 -4.65 18.06
C GLY A 255 9.91 -4.61 18.38
N THR A 256 9.38 -3.47 18.83
CA THR A 256 7.96 -3.28 19.16
C THR A 256 7.57 -1.81 19.03
N THR A 257 6.27 -1.54 18.82
CA THR A 257 5.69 -0.20 18.84
C THR A 257 4.17 -0.28 19.08
N ILE A 258 3.49 0.86 19.08
CA ILE A 258 2.01 0.91 19.09
C ILE A 258 1.50 0.58 17.68
N GLY A 259 0.89 -0.58 17.57
CA GLY A 259 0.25 -1.06 16.36
C GLY A 259 -0.30 -2.47 16.55
N THR A 260 -0.64 -3.11 15.44
CA THR A 260 -1.03 -4.53 15.41
C THR A 260 0.04 -5.35 14.73
N LYS A 261 0.64 -6.31 15.45
CA LYS A 261 1.47 -7.35 14.85
C LYS A 261 0.59 -8.44 14.24
N ILE A 262 0.88 -8.80 13.00
CA ILE A 262 0.16 -9.83 12.26
C ILE A 262 0.92 -11.14 12.34
N LEU A 263 0.23 -12.21 12.75
CA LEU A 263 0.78 -13.55 12.87
C LEU A 263 0.10 -14.49 11.85
N GLY A 264 0.93 -15.30 11.20
CA GLY A 264 0.52 -16.24 10.14
C GLY A 264 0.12 -17.62 10.63
#